data_AF-A0A957VRC8-F1
#
_entry.id   AF-A0A957VRC8-F1
#
_cell.length_a   1.000
_cell.length_b   1.000
_cell.length_c   1.000
_cell.angle_alpha   90.00
_cell.angle_beta   90.00
_cell.angle_gamma   90.00
#
_symmetry.space_group_name_H-M   'P 1'
#
loop_
_entity.id
_entity.type
_entity.pdbx_description
1 polymer ?
#
loop_
_entity_poly.entity_id
_entity_poly.type
_entity_poly.pdbx_seq_one_letter_code
_entity_poly.pdbx_strand_id
1 'polypeptide(L)'
;MQQRSKLFVLASLLIVLVFAFSACAAPVPAGTEAAPAADDAASDGAADNAEGGYVIGVSNTLVGNGWREQMICAIKAEATASGLVDRVVVVNRNGGP
;
A
#
# COMPACT_ATOMS: atom_id res chain seq x y z
N MET A 1 23.43 -8.07 40.66
CA MET A 1 22.35 -8.62 39.80
C MET A 1 21.48 -7.53 39.16
N GLN A 2 21.07 -6.50 39.91
CA GLN A 2 20.25 -5.37 39.42
C GLN A 2 20.86 -4.57 38.25
N GLN A 3 22.18 -4.32 38.26
CA GLN A 3 22.85 -3.53 37.21
C GLN A 3 22.97 -4.26 35.87
N ARG A 4 23.13 -5.59 35.90
CA ARG A 4 23.12 -6.43 34.68
C ARG A 4 21.73 -6.47 34.05
N SER A 5 20.69 -6.61 34.88
CA SER A 5 19.29 -6.57 34.41
C SER A 5 18.93 -5.24 33.74
N LYS A 6 19.31 -4.10 34.34
CA LYS A 6 19.11 -2.77 33.74
C LYS A 6 19.85 -2.60 32.41
N LEU A 7 21.06 -3.17 32.29
CA LEU A 7 21.83 -3.14 31.05
C LEU A 7 21.17 -3.96 29.94
N PHE A 8 20.60 -5.13 30.26
CA PHE A 8 19.84 -5.94 29.31
C PHE A 8 18.54 -5.27 28.86
N VAL A 9 17.83 -4.59 29.78
CA VAL A 9 16.61 -3.84 29.46
C VAL A 9 16.89 -2.63 28.57
N LEU A 10 17.99 -1.90 28.83
CA LEU A 10 18.40 -0.79 27.96
C LEU A 10 18.85 -1.28 26.58
N ALA A 11 19.59 -2.39 26.51
CA ALA A 11 20.02 -2.98 25.25
C ALA A 11 18.84 -3.46 24.41
N SER A 12 17.84 -4.11 25.02
CA SER A 12 16.64 -4.54 24.29
C SER A 12 15.80 -3.36 23.80
N LEU A 13 15.67 -2.28 24.60
CA LEU A 13 14.97 -1.07 24.17
C LEU A 13 15.67 -0.40 22.98
N LEU A 14 17.00 -0.35 22.99
CA LEU A 14 17.81 0.17 21.89
C LEU A 14 17.66 -0.65 20.61
N ILE A 15 17.64 -1.98 20.72
CA ILE A 15 17.45 -2.87 19.57
C ILE A 15 16.07 -2.66 18.94
N VAL A 16 15.01 -2.56 19.76
CA VAL A 16 13.64 -2.27 19.27
C VAL A 16 13.59 -0.92 18.55
N LEU A 17 14.27 0.10 19.10
CA LEU A 17 14.32 1.43 18.48
C LEU A 17 15.01 1.39 17.11
N VAL A 18 16.14 0.67 16.99
CA VAL A 18 16.85 0.51 15.71
C VAL A 18 15.98 -0.19 14.65
N PHE A 19 15.24 -1.23 15.02
CA PHE A 19 14.32 -1.89 14.09
C PHE A 19 13.17 -0.99 13.65
N ALA A 20 12.67 -0.12 14.52
CA ALA A 20 11.59 0.82 14.18
C ALA A 20 12.03 1.88 13.15
N PHE A 21 13.28 2.35 13.19
CA PHE A 21 13.79 3.34 12.23
C PHE A 21 14.26 2.73 10.90
N SER A 22 14.62 1.45 10.87
CA SER A 22 15.07 0.77 9.65
C SER A 22 13.94 0.39 8.68
N ALA A 23 12.67 0.59 9.06
CA ALA A 23 11.52 0.29 8.20
C ALA A 23 11.21 1.39 7.16
N CYS A 24 11.89 2.54 7.25
CA CYS A 24 11.78 3.61 6.25
C CYS A 24 12.92 3.50 5.23
N ALA A 25 12.97 2.39 4.48
CA ALA A 25 13.78 2.34 3.28
C ALA A 25 12.98 3.00 2.14
N ALA A 26 13.49 4.12 1.63
CA ALA A 26 12.91 4.77 0.45
C ALA A 26 12.84 3.76 -0.72
N PRO A 27 11.78 3.78 -1.54
CA PRO A 27 11.68 2.91 -2.69
C PRO A 27 12.85 3.19 -3.64
N VAL A 28 13.69 2.18 -3.86
CA VAL A 28 14.63 2.17 -4.99
C VAL A 28 13.78 2.16 -6.26
N PRO A 29 13.93 3.13 -7.18
CA PRO A 29 13.17 3.09 -8.43
C PRO A 29 13.56 1.84 -9.20
N ALA A 30 12.65 0.86 -9.24
CA ALA A 30 12.73 -0.26 -10.15
C ALA A 30 12.47 0.27 -11.56
N GLY A 31 13.50 0.39 -12.39
CA GLY A 31 13.32 0.89 -13.75
C GLY A 31 14.62 1.13 -14.51
N THR A 32 15.32 0.07 -14.90
CA THR A 32 16.15 0.09 -16.12
C THR A 32 15.91 -1.18 -16.91
N GLU A 33 14.63 -1.43 -17.23
CA GLU A 33 14.27 -2.26 -18.38
C GLU A 33 13.48 -1.37 -19.33
N ALA A 34 14.13 -1.01 -20.44
CA ALA A 34 13.52 -0.26 -21.52
C ALA A 34 12.51 -1.16 -22.25
N ALA A 35 11.24 -0.75 -22.24
CA ALA A 35 10.21 -1.23 -23.16
C ALA A 35 9.59 -0.01 -23.87
N PRO A 36 9.20 -0.12 -25.14
CA PRO A 36 9.10 1.01 -26.06
C PRO A 36 7.87 1.88 -25.78
N ALA A 37 8.00 3.15 -26.16
CA ALA A 37 6.99 4.19 -26.05
C ALA A 37 5.70 3.83 -26.80
N ALA A 38 4.57 3.97 -26.11
CA ALA A 38 3.28 4.25 -26.73
C ALA A 38 2.94 5.70 -26.37
N ASP A 39 2.89 6.54 -27.40
CA ASP A 39 2.61 7.96 -27.33
C ASP A 39 1.10 8.16 -27.16
N ASP A 40 0.66 8.56 -25.97
CA ASP A 40 -0.63 9.22 -25.77
C ASP A 40 -0.37 10.53 -25.01
N ALA A 41 -0.24 11.61 -25.78
CA ALA A 41 -0.24 12.96 -25.25
C ALA A 41 -1.64 13.29 -24.73
N ALA A 42 -1.83 13.21 -23.41
CA ALA A 42 -3.02 13.70 -22.73
C ALA A 42 -2.61 14.63 -21.57
N SER A 43 -2.57 15.91 -21.91
CA SER A 43 -2.84 17.08 -21.06
C SER A 43 -2.43 16.99 -19.58
N ASP A 44 -1.28 17.58 -19.25
CA ASP A 44 -0.97 18.13 -17.92
C ASP A 44 -1.98 19.25 -17.59
N GLY A 45 -3.18 18.85 -17.17
CA GLY A 45 -4.00 19.67 -16.31
C GLY A 45 -3.37 19.57 -14.92
N ALA A 46 -2.63 20.59 -14.51
CA ALA A 46 -2.28 20.79 -13.11
C ALA A 46 -3.59 20.97 -12.33
N ALA A 47 -4.20 19.84 -11.95
CA ALA A 47 -5.28 19.81 -11.00
C ALA A 47 -4.69 20.33 -9.70
N ASP A 48 -5.26 21.42 -9.18
CA ASP A 48 -5.06 21.81 -7.79
C ASP A 48 -5.13 20.54 -6.93
N ASN A 49 -4.06 20.27 -6.18
CA ASN A 49 -3.86 19.06 -5.38
C ASN A 49 -4.86 19.01 -4.21
N ALA A 50 -6.15 18.88 -4.51
CA ALA A 50 -7.12 18.40 -3.55
C ALA A 50 -6.81 16.92 -3.35
N GLU A 51 -5.98 16.62 -2.34
CA GLU A 51 -5.75 15.26 -1.90
C GLU A 51 -7.09 14.65 -1.47
N GLY A 52 -7.60 13.71 -2.25
CA GLY A 52 -8.81 12.94 -1.90
C GLY A 52 -9.90 12.99 -2.96
N GLY A 53 -11.10 12.51 -2.60
CA GLY A 53 -12.23 12.39 -3.53
C GLY A 53 -12.08 11.24 -4.54
N TYR A 54 -11.15 10.32 -4.31
CA TYR A 54 -10.85 9.27 -5.27
C TYR A 54 -11.94 8.19 -5.31
N VAL A 55 -12.18 7.66 -6.52
CA VAL A 55 -12.99 6.47 -6.73
C VAL A 55 -12.09 5.36 -7.25
N ILE A 56 -11.92 4.30 -6.46
CA ILE A 56 -11.04 3.17 -6.79
C ILE A 56 -11.87 2.01 -7.34
N GLY A 57 -11.57 1.60 -8.57
CA GLY A 57 -12.12 0.39 -9.18
C GLY A 57 -11.24 -0.83 -8.93
N VAL A 58 -11.85 -1.96 -8.53
CA VAL A 58 -11.16 -3.23 -8.29
C VAL A 58 -11.81 -4.31 -9.15
N SER A 59 -11.12 -4.76 -10.19
CA SER A 59 -11.52 -5.93 -10.98
C SER A 59 -11.05 -7.20 -10.27
N ASN A 60 -11.96 -8.13 -10.02
CA ASN A 60 -11.63 -9.40 -9.36
C ASN A 60 -12.12 -10.60 -10.18
N THR A 61 -11.24 -11.59 -10.35
CA THR A 61 -11.49 -12.75 -11.21
C THR A 61 -12.09 -13.98 -10.51
N LEU A 62 -12.24 -13.94 -9.18
CA LEU A 62 -12.79 -15.06 -8.43
C LEU A 62 -13.42 -14.62 -7.09
N VAL A 63 -14.67 -15.02 -6.86
CA VAL A 63 -15.41 -14.90 -5.59
C VAL A 63 -15.43 -16.24 -4.86
N GLY A 64 -15.48 -16.24 -3.52
CA GLY A 64 -15.51 -17.46 -2.71
C GLY A 64 -14.12 -18.00 -2.36
N ASN A 65 -13.06 -17.24 -2.64
CA ASN A 65 -11.71 -17.56 -2.23
C ASN A 65 -11.30 -16.63 -1.07
N GLY A 66 -11.01 -17.22 0.09
CA GLY A 66 -10.70 -16.46 1.30
C GLY A 66 -9.51 -15.51 1.15
N TRP A 67 -8.53 -15.82 0.31
CA TRP A 67 -7.41 -14.91 0.05
C TRP A 67 -7.83 -13.68 -0.77
N ARG A 68 -8.64 -13.86 -1.82
CA ARG A 68 -9.18 -12.74 -2.61
C ARG A 68 -10.13 -11.87 -1.81
N GLU A 69 -10.94 -12.47 -0.95
CA GLU A 69 -11.86 -11.73 -0.08
C GLU A 69 -11.10 -10.93 0.99
N GLN A 70 -10.03 -11.51 1.56
CA GLN A 70 -9.13 -10.78 2.46
C GLN A 70 -8.42 -9.61 1.76
N MET A 71 -7.95 -9.81 0.52
CA MET A 71 -7.36 -8.73 -0.28
C MET A 71 -8.36 -7.57 -0.50
N ILE A 72 -9.60 -7.87 -0.90
CA ILE A 72 -10.63 -6.84 -1.08
C ILE A 72 -10.96 -6.14 0.25
N CYS A 73 -10.97 -6.87 1.35
CA CYS A 73 -11.16 -6.30 2.69
C CYS A 73 -10.04 -5.31 3.03
N ALA A 74 -8.78 -5.68 2.79
CA ALA A 74 -7.63 -4.81 3.03
C ALA A 74 -7.68 -3.53 2.20
N ILE A 75 -8.06 -3.62 0.91
CA ILE A 75 -8.23 -2.43 0.05
C ILE A 75 -9.28 -1.48 0.63
N LYS A 76 -10.44 -2.01 1.05
CA LYS A 76 -11.50 -1.19 1.65
C LYS A 76 -11.09 -0.58 2.99
N ALA A 77 -10.33 -1.34 3.78
CA ALA A 77 -9.82 -0.86 5.07
C ALA A 77 -8.87 0.32 4.87
N GLU A 78 -7.93 0.22 3.93
CA GLU A 78 -6.99 1.30 3.63
C GLU A 78 -7.67 2.53 2.99
N ALA A 79 -8.63 2.31 2.09
CA ALA A 79 -9.45 3.38 1.53
C ALA A 79 -10.17 4.18 2.63
N THR A 80 -10.66 3.47 3.66
CA THR A 80 -11.30 4.11 4.82
C THR A 80 -10.29 4.82 5.72
N ALA A 81 -9.15 4.18 6.01
CA ALA A 81 -8.12 4.70 6.90
C ALA A 81 -7.42 5.95 6.33
N SER A 82 -7.18 5.97 5.02
CA SER A 82 -6.55 7.10 4.33
C SER A 82 -7.44 8.34 4.27
N GLY A 83 -8.77 8.18 4.26
CA GLY A 83 -9.72 9.29 4.12
C GLY A 83 -9.69 9.97 2.75
N LEU A 84 -8.93 9.43 1.79
CA LEU A 84 -8.75 9.99 0.45
C LEU A 84 -9.75 9.41 -0.56
N VAL A 85 -10.41 8.31 -0.22
CA VAL A 85 -11.20 7.51 -1.17
C VAL A 85 -12.67 7.59 -0.80
N ASP A 86 -13.47 8.24 -1.65
CA ASP A 86 -14.92 8.35 -1.49
C ASP A 86 -15.63 7.01 -1.71
N ARG A 87 -15.08 6.18 -2.60
CA ARG A 87 -15.72 4.91 -2.97
C ARG A 87 -14.74 3.89 -3.52
N VAL A 88 -14.89 2.65 -3.06
CA VAL A 88 -14.29 1.46 -3.68
C VAL A 88 -15.37 0.68 -4.43
N VAL A 89 -15.23 0.54 -5.74
CA VAL A 89 -16.13 -0.23 -6.61
C VAL A 89 -15.46 -1.56 -6.94
N VAL A 90 -16.01 -2.65 -6.43
CA VAL A 90 -15.51 -4.00 -6.72
C VAL A 90 -16.38 -4.65 -7.78
N VAL A 91 -15.78 -5.10 -8.87
CA VAL A 91 -16.46 -5.81 -9.94
C VAL A 91 -15.88 -7.22 -10.03
N ASN A 92 -16.75 -8.20 -9.81
CA ASN A 92 -16.39 -9.60 -9.89
C ASN A 92 -16.74 -10.18 -11.26
N ARG A 93 -15.77 -10.79 -11.92
CA ARG A 93 -15.95 -11.58 -13.14
C ARG A 93 -15.25 -12.90 -12.92
N ASN A 94 -16.00 -13.89 -12.42
CA ASN A 94 -15.45 -15.24 -12.26
C ASN A 94 -15.00 -15.73 -13.64
N GLY A 95 -13.73 -16.14 -13.74
CA GLY A 95 -13.06 -16.39 -15.01
C GLY A 95 -13.85 -17.30 -15.96
N GLY A 96 -14.16 -16.77 -17.14
CA GLY A 96 -14.72 -17.44 -18.31
C GLY A 96 -15.10 -16.41 -19.39
N PRO A 97 -15.16 -16.78 -20.69
CA PRO A 97 -16.21 -16.22 -21.55
C PRO A 97 -17.60 -16.59 -21.01
#